data_AF-I3SXJ8-F1
#
_entry.id   AF-I3SXJ8-F1
#
_cell.length_a   1.000
_cell.length_b   1.000
_cell.length_c   1.000
_cell.angle_alpha   90.00
_cell.angle_beta   90.00
_cell.angle_gamma   90.00
#
_symmetry.space_group_name_H-M   'P 1'
#
loop_
_entity.id
_entity.type
_entity.pdbx_description
1 polymer ?
#
loop_
_entity_poly.entity_id
_entity_poly.type
_entity_poly.pdbx_seq_one_letter_code
_entity_poly.pdbx_strand_id
1 'polypeptide(L)'
;MWCNGIICGPILLIWTLVRGDLKMTVNFPDLLSPGFMVVLLSSCILAFFLNYCIFLNTTLNSALTQTICGNMKDLFTIGFGWIIFGGLPFDFWNVIGQLLGFLGSGLYAFYKLIVR
;
A
#
# COMPACT_ATOMS: atom_id res chain seq x y z
N MET A 1 10.97 -6.17 11.15
CA MET A 1 9.76 -5.43 11.57
C MET A 1 10.06 -4.37 12.61
N TRP A 2 10.70 -4.75 13.74
CA TRP A 2 11.03 -3.84 14.84
C TRP A 2 11.90 -2.64 14.43
N CYS A 3 12.99 -2.87 13.66
CA CYS A 3 13.83 -1.77 13.16
C CYS A 3 13.08 -0.83 12.21
N ASN A 4 12.13 -1.34 11.42
CA ASN A 4 11.36 -0.52 10.47
C ASN A 4 10.42 0.43 11.22
N GLY A 5 9.77 -0.05 12.30
CA GLY A 5 8.95 0.79 13.17
C GLY A 5 9.77 1.81 13.98
N ILE A 6 10.93 1.41 14.51
CA ILE A 6 11.78 2.28 15.34
C ILE A 6 12.45 3.38 14.52
N ILE A 7 12.84 3.10 13.28
CA ILE A 7 13.48 4.10 12.41
C ILE A 7 12.42 5.01 11.78
N CYS A 8 11.30 4.44 11.31
CA CYS A 8 10.29 5.22 10.59
C CYS A 8 9.40 6.04 11.54
N GLY A 9 9.15 5.56 12.77
CA GLY A 9 8.35 6.25 13.78
C GLY A 9 8.77 7.70 14.07
N PRO A 10 10.03 7.98 14.47
CA PRO A 10 10.48 9.34 14.77
C PRO A 10 10.54 10.23 13.51
N ILE A 11 10.90 9.66 12.36
CA ILE A 11 10.98 10.40 11.09
C ILE A 11 9.57 10.84 10.65
N LEU A 12 8.58 9.94 10.72
CA LEU A 12 7.19 10.25 10.42
C LEU A 12 6.60 11.26 11.42
N LEU A 13 6.93 11.16 12.70
CA LEU A 13 6.52 12.13 13.72
C LEU A 13 7.05 13.54 13.42
N ILE A 14 8.33 13.66 13.09
CA ILE A 14 8.92 14.95 12.73
C ILE A 14 8.28 15.50 11.45
N TRP A 15 8.08 14.66 10.44
CA TRP A 15 7.47 15.07 9.18
C TRP A 15 6.01 15.54 9.33
N THR A 16 5.21 14.82 10.13
CA THR A 16 3.81 15.17 10.40
C THR A 16 3.67 16.45 11.23
N LEU A 17 4.63 16.72 12.13
CA LEU A 17 4.71 18.00 12.84
C LEU A 17 5.02 19.17 11.90
N VAL A 18 5.92 18.98 10.92
CA VAL A 18 6.30 20.02 9.94
C VAL A 18 5.15 20.31 8.95
N ARG A 19 4.42 19.30 8.49
CA ARG A 19 3.27 19.49 7.57
C ARG A 19 2.02 20.05 8.25
N GLY A 20 1.91 19.93 9.57
CA GLY A 20 0.75 20.42 10.31
C GLY A 20 -0.49 19.53 10.21
N ASP A 21 -0.38 18.32 9.65
CA ASP A 21 -1.46 17.32 9.57
C ASP A 21 -2.03 16.99 10.97
N LEU A 22 -1.20 17.10 12.00
CA LEU A 22 -1.59 16.98 13.42
C LEU A 22 -2.60 18.03 13.87
N LYS A 23 -2.45 19.29 13.43
CA LYS A 23 -3.42 20.36 13.74
C LYS A 23 -4.74 20.15 13.00
N MET A 24 -4.68 19.67 11.76
CA MET A 24 -5.87 19.39 10.94
C MET A 24 -6.66 18.20 11.50
N THR A 25 -5.96 17.18 11.99
CA THR A 25 -6.56 16.00 12.62
C THR A 25 -7.17 16.35 13.99
N VAL A 26 -6.51 17.16 14.83
CA VAL A 26 -7.08 17.55 16.14
C VAL A 26 -8.31 18.46 16.01
N ASN A 27 -8.42 19.24 14.91
CA ASN A 27 -9.57 20.11 14.66
C ASN A 27 -10.77 19.41 13.99
N PHE A 28 -10.69 18.12 13.67
CA PHE A 28 -11.82 17.43 13.04
C PHE A 28 -12.89 17.12 14.10
N PRO A 29 -14.10 17.68 13.98
CA PRO A 29 -15.14 17.58 15.02
C PRO A 29 -15.67 16.16 15.23
N ASP A 30 -15.56 15.27 14.22
CA ASP A 30 -16.01 13.87 14.28
C ASP A 30 -14.90 12.86 14.64
N LEU A 31 -13.74 13.31 15.14
CA LEU A 31 -12.61 12.41 15.45
C LEU A 31 -12.96 11.29 16.44
N LEU A 32 -13.89 11.58 17.36
CA LEU A 32 -14.36 10.65 18.40
C LEU A 32 -15.66 9.94 18.02
N SER A 33 -16.12 10.08 16.78
CA SER A 33 -17.25 9.29 16.30
C SER A 33 -16.89 7.79 16.34
N PRO A 34 -17.72 6.92 16.95
CA PRO A 34 -17.40 5.50 17.07
C PRO A 34 -17.21 4.83 15.71
N GLY A 35 -17.90 5.31 14.66
CA GLY A 35 -17.72 4.82 13.30
C GLY A 35 -16.33 5.12 12.74
N PHE A 36 -15.84 6.34 12.91
CA PHE A 36 -14.50 6.73 12.46
C PHE A 36 -13.41 5.96 13.21
N MET A 37 -13.57 5.79 14.52
CA MET A 37 -12.61 5.08 15.36
C MET A 37 -12.49 3.59 15.01
N VAL A 38 -13.61 2.93 14.67
CA VAL A 38 -13.61 1.54 14.21
C VAL A 38 -12.93 1.40 12.84
N VAL A 39 -13.19 2.30 11.90
CA VAL A 39 -12.54 2.29 10.57
C VAL A 39 -11.04 2.61 10.68
N LEU A 40 -10.66 3.51 11.59
CA LEU A 40 -9.27 3.82 11.87
C LEU A 40 -8.54 2.59 12.45
N LEU A 41 -9.14 1.92 13.44
CA LEU A 41 -8.55 0.73 14.05
C LEU A 41 -8.44 -0.43 13.06
N SER A 42 -9.44 -0.65 12.23
CA SER A 42 -9.40 -1.69 11.19
C SER A 42 -8.34 -1.39 10.13
N SER A 43 -8.16 -0.12 9.74
CA SER A 43 -7.08 0.32 8.86
C SER A 43 -5.70 0.06 9.47
N CYS A 44 -5.51 0.35 10.77
CA CYS A 44 -4.25 0.04 11.46
C CYS A 44 -3.95 -1.46 11.51
N ILE A 45 -4.95 -2.31 11.78
CA ILE A 45 -4.79 -3.77 11.78
C ILE A 45 -4.40 -4.27 10.37
N LEU A 46 -5.07 -3.78 9.33
CA LEU A 46 -4.76 -4.14 7.94
C LEU A 46 -3.36 -3.70 7.54
N ALA A 47 -2.93 -2.50 7.94
CA ALA A 47 -1.59 -1.99 7.69
C ALA A 47 -0.51 -2.85 8.37
N PHE A 48 -0.75 -3.31 9.61
CA PHE A 48 0.15 -4.23 10.30
C PHE A 48 0.23 -5.58 9.57
N PHE A 49 -0.90 -6.12 9.14
CA PHE A 49 -0.96 -7.36 8.38
C PHE A 49 -0.22 -7.26 7.04
N LEU A 50 -0.38 -6.16 6.31
CA LEU A 50 0.36 -5.87 5.08
C LEU A 50 1.88 -5.85 5.30
N ASN A 51 2.34 -5.16 6.35
CA ASN A 51 3.76 -5.14 6.71
C ASN A 51 4.27 -6.53 7.09
N TYR A 52 3.44 -7.35 7.74
CA TYR A 52 3.75 -8.74 8.04
C TYR A 52 3.89 -9.59 6.77
N CYS A 53 2.90 -9.54 5.88
CA CYS A 53 2.90 -10.25 4.60
C CYS A 53 4.09 -9.85 3.73
N ILE A 54 4.43 -8.57 3.69
CA ILE A 54 5.60 -8.07 2.96
C ILE A 54 6.87 -8.74 3.48
N PHE A 55 7.13 -8.69 4.78
CA PHE A 55 8.32 -9.27 5.37
C PHE A 55 8.39 -10.80 5.19
N LEU A 56 7.25 -11.48 5.35
CA LEU A 56 7.16 -12.92 5.10
C LEU A 56 7.49 -13.24 3.63
N ASN A 57 6.98 -12.44 2.69
CA ASN A 57 7.24 -12.63 1.27
C ASN A 57 8.69 -12.30 0.90
N THR A 58 9.36 -11.34 1.55
CA THR A 58 10.82 -11.11 1.41
C THR A 58 11.67 -12.21 2.03
N THR A 59 11.13 -12.91 3.03
CA THR A 59 11.86 -13.99 3.75
C THR A 59 11.75 -15.31 3.00
N LEU A 60 10.55 -15.65 2.51
CA LEU A 60 10.30 -16.89 1.76
C LEU A 60 10.64 -16.76 0.27
N ASN A 61 10.46 -15.57 -0.30
CA ASN A 61 10.79 -15.27 -1.68
C ASN A 61 11.78 -14.11 -1.75
N SER A 62 12.42 -13.91 -2.90
CA SER A 62 13.38 -12.82 -3.08
C SER A 62 12.68 -11.44 -3.07
N ALA A 63 13.46 -10.39 -2.84
CA ALA A 63 12.98 -9.00 -2.91
C ALA A 63 12.30 -8.67 -4.26
N LEU A 64 12.73 -9.30 -5.35
CA LEU A 64 12.17 -9.08 -6.69
C LEU A 64 10.71 -9.57 -6.80
N THR A 65 10.41 -10.72 -6.20
CA THR A 65 9.03 -11.25 -6.14
C THR A 65 8.10 -10.38 -5.31
N GLN A 66 8.60 -9.74 -4.25
CA GLN A 66 7.81 -8.79 -3.48
C GLN A 66 7.43 -7.57 -4.32
N THR A 67 8.37 -7.01 -5.10
CA THR A 67 8.08 -5.89 -6.00
C THR A 67 7.01 -6.25 -7.03
N ILE A 68 7.04 -7.48 -7.55
CA ILE A 68 6.04 -8.00 -8.49
C ILE A 68 4.67 -8.17 -7.84
N CYS A 69 4.60 -8.79 -6.65
CA CYS A 69 3.35 -8.85 -5.91
C CYS A 69 2.81 -7.45 -5.56
N GLY A 70 3.70 -6.47 -5.33
CA GLY A 70 3.36 -5.07 -5.12
C GLY A 70 2.65 -4.47 -6.33
N ASN A 71 3.24 -4.59 -7.52
CA ASN A 71 2.62 -4.13 -8.77
C ASN A 71 1.26 -4.79 -9.02
N MET A 72 1.15 -6.08 -8.72
CA MET A 72 -0.11 -6.81 -8.87
C MET A 72 -1.19 -6.29 -7.90
N LYS A 73 -0.82 -6.05 -6.64
CA LYS A 73 -1.69 -5.44 -5.63
C LYS A 73 -2.16 -4.04 -6.06
N ASP A 74 -1.28 -3.23 -6.63
CA ASP A 74 -1.62 -1.88 -7.10
C ASP A 74 -2.61 -1.94 -8.28
N LEU A 75 -2.45 -2.89 -9.21
CA LEU A 75 -3.39 -3.14 -10.30
C LEU A 75 -4.81 -3.41 -9.80
N PHE A 76 -4.94 -4.32 -8.82
CA PHE A 76 -6.23 -4.61 -8.20
C PHE A 76 -6.80 -3.41 -7.44
N THR A 77 -5.95 -2.68 -6.72
CA THR A 77 -6.37 -1.50 -5.95
C THR A 77 -6.94 -0.41 -6.85
N ILE A 78 -6.29 -0.12 -7.99
CA ILE A 78 -6.79 0.85 -8.97
C ILE A 78 -8.07 0.34 -9.64
N GLY A 79 -8.10 -0.95 -10.02
CA GLY A 79 -9.30 -1.55 -10.63
C GLY A 79 -10.52 -1.46 -9.72
N PHE A 80 -10.37 -1.85 -8.44
CA PHE A 80 -11.43 -1.68 -7.44
C PHE A 80 -11.75 -0.21 -7.19
N GLY A 81 -10.74 0.67 -7.21
CA GLY A 81 -10.92 2.12 -7.09
C GLY A 81 -11.86 2.68 -8.16
N TRP A 82 -11.68 2.29 -9.42
CA TRP A 82 -12.59 2.71 -10.51
C TRP A 82 -14.00 2.14 -10.37
N ILE A 83 -14.14 0.86 -10.02
CA ILE A 83 -15.45 0.21 -9.90
C ILE A 83 -16.26 0.79 -8.73
N ILE A 84 -15.61 1.03 -7.59
CA ILE A 84 -16.30 1.43 -6.34
C ILE A 84 -16.51 2.94 -6.28
N PHE A 85 -15.52 3.75 -6.67
CA PHE A 85 -15.57 5.20 -6.46
C PHE A 85 -16.02 5.99 -7.71
N GLY A 86 -16.06 5.37 -8.90
CA GLY A 86 -16.72 5.88 -10.12
C GLY A 86 -16.27 7.25 -10.67
N GLY A 87 -15.41 7.98 -9.95
CA GLY A 87 -15.08 9.38 -10.18
C GLY A 87 -13.59 9.66 -10.34
N LEU A 88 -12.76 8.63 -10.51
CA LEU A 88 -11.34 8.86 -10.84
C LEU A 88 -11.25 9.21 -12.34
N PRO A 89 -10.57 10.31 -12.73
CA PRO A 89 -10.30 10.59 -14.13
C PRO A 89 -9.57 9.40 -14.76
N PHE A 90 -10.07 8.92 -15.89
CA PHE A 90 -9.50 7.77 -16.58
C PHE A 90 -8.22 8.21 -17.31
N ASP A 91 -7.10 8.17 -16.60
CA ASP A 91 -5.78 8.49 -17.17
C ASP A 91 -5.29 7.32 -18.03
N PHE A 92 -5.47 7.44 -19.35
CA PHE A 92 -5.05 6.45 -20.35
C PHE A 92 -3.59 6.00 -20.18
N TRP A 93 -2.69 6.95 -19.91
CA TRP A 93 -1.27 6.68 -19.67
C TRP A 93 -1.02 5.84 -18.42
N ASN A 94 -1.82 6.05 -17.37
CA ASN A 94 -1.72 5.26 -16.15
C ASN A 94 -2.14 3.81 -16.40
N VAL A 95 -3.18 3.60 -17.22
CA VAL A 95 -3.66 2.26 -17.61
C VAL A 95 -2.58 1.49 -18.37
N ILE A 96 -1.94 2.15 -19.35
CA ILE A 96 -0.85 1.55 -20.12
C ILE A 96 0.33 1.19 -19.21
N GLY A 97 0.73 2.11 -18.32
CA GLY A 97 1.79 1.86 -17.36
C GLY A 97 1.50 0.66 -16.46
N GLN A 98 0.25 0.55 -15.98
CA GLN A 98 -0.18 -0.55 -15.13
C GLN A 98 -0.17 -1.90 -15.88
N LEU A 99 -0.63 -1.93 -17.14
CA LEU A 99 -0.61 -3.12 -17.98
C LEU A 99 0.81 -3.58 -18.32
N LEU A 100 1.71 -2.63 -18.59
CA LEU A 100 3.12 -2.93 -18.87
C LEU A 100 3.82 -3.49 -17.63
N GLY A 101 3.51 -2.93 -16.45
CA GLY A 101 3.95 -3.47 -15.15
C GLY A 101 3.43 -4.88 -14.88
N PHE A 102 2.18 -5.17 -15.25
CA PHE A 102 1.59 -6.50 -15.14
C PHE A 102 2.24 -7.51 -16.08
N LEU A 103 2.43 -7.15 -17.35
CA LEU A 103 3.12 -8.00 -18.32
C LEU A 103 4.56 -8.33 -17.89
N GLY A 104 5.30 -7.33 -17.40
CA GLY A 104 6.64 -7.55 -16.84
C GLY A 104 6.63 -8.49 -15.63
N SER A 105 5.62 -8.40 -14.78
CA SER A 105 5.44 -9.28 -13.63
C SER A 105 5.12 -10.73 -14.02
N GLY A 106 4.31 -10.92 -15.07
CA GLY A 106 3.97 -12.23 -15.63
C GLY A 106 5.15 -12.91 -16.33
N LEU A 107 5.92 -12.15 -17.14
CA LEU A 107 7.14 -12.65 -17.77
C LEU A 107 8.15 -13.12 -16.72
N TYR A 108 8.36 -12.34 -15.66
CA TYR A 108 9.26 -12.76 -14.58
C TYR A 108 8.78 -14.03 -13.89
N ALA A 109 7.49 -14.16 -13.58
CA ALA A 109 6.95 -15.37 -12.98
C ALA A 109 7.15 -16.60 -13.88
N PHE A 110 6.98 -16.42 -15.20
CA PHE A 110 7.20 -17.47 -16.20
C PHE A 110 8.67 -17.92 -16.25
N TYR A 111 9.61 -16.97 -16.32
CA TYR A 111 11.05 -17.29 -16.28
C TYR A 111 11.46 -17.95 -14.96
N LYS A 112 10.93 -17.50 -13.82
CA LYS A 112 11.21 -18.09 -12.52
C LYS A 112 10.69 -19.53 -12.39
N LEU A 113 9.58 -19.87 -13.06
CA LEU A 113 9.03 -21.23 -13.09
C LEU A 113 9.78 -22.15 -14.06
N ILE A 114 10.28 -21.65 -15.19
CA ILE A 114 11.03 -22.44 -16.19
C ILE A 114 12.47 -22.72 -15.78
N VAL A 115 13.11 -21.79 -15.06
CA VAL A 115 14.51 -21.90 -14.63
C VAL A 115 14.67 -22.70 -13.32
N ARG A 116 13.56 -23.15 -12.74
CA ARG A 116 13.55 -24.02 -11.56
C ARG A 116 13.45 -25.49 -11.97
#